data_AF-W1XID0-F1
#
_entry.id   AF-W1XID0-F1
#
_cell.length_a   1.000
_cell.length_b   1.000
_cell.length_c   1.000
_cell.angle_alpha   90.00
_cell.angle_beta   90.00
_cell.angle_gamma   90.00
#
_symmetry.space_group_name_H-M   'P 1'
#
loop_
_entity.id
_entity.type
_entity.pdbx_description
1 polymer ?
#
loop_
_entity_poly.entity_id
_entity_poly.type
_entity_poly.pdbx_seq_one_letter_code
_entity_poly.pdbx_strand_id
1 'polypeptide(L)' 'NIDYMEEMSHYFGSIRPYYKGVDKAEAYPNTEVYQHEMPGGQYSNLQQQAKMVGLGDRWNDIKKVYHQV' A
#
# COMPACT_ATOMS: atom_id res chain seq x y z
N ASN A 1 -1.82 12.57 -26.02
CA ASN A 1 -2.21 11.61 -27.06
C ASN A 1 -2.49 10.30 -26.33
N ILE A 2 -3.72 9.80 -26.42
CA ILE A 2 -4.25 8.71 -25.57
C ILE A 2 -3.66 7.36 -25.98
N ASP A 3 -3.48 7.13 -27.28
CA ASP A 3 -2.97 5.87 -27.84
C ASP A 3 -1.60 5.50 -27.26
N TYR A 4 -0.70 6.49 -27.13
CA TYR A 4 0.60 6.28 -26.49
C TYR A 4 0.50 5.97 -24.99
N MET A 5 -0.50 6.50 -24.29
CA MET A 5 -0.71 6.18 -22.86
C MET A 5 -1.25 4.75 -22.70
N GLU A 6 -2.10 4.30 -23.61
CA GLU A 6 -2.61 2.91 -23.63
C GLU A 6 -1.49 1.91 -23.92
N GLU A 7 -0.64 2.18 -24.91
CA GLU A 7 0.52 1.34 -25.23
C GLU A 7 1.48 1.21 -24.03
N MET A 8 1.78 2.33 -23.36
CA MET A 8 2.59 2.35 -22.15
C MET A 8 1.92 1.57 -21.00
N SER A 9 0.60 1.69 -20.85
CA SER A 9 -0.17 0.93 -19.86
C SER A 9 -0.08 -0.58 -20.10
N HIS A 10 -0.21 -1.03 -21.34
CA HIS A 10 -0.04 -2.44 -21.71
C HIS A 10 1.37 -2.96 -21.42
N TYR A 11 2.40 -2.17 -21.77
CA TYR A 11 3.79 -2.50 -21.49
C TYR A 11 4.04 -2.70 -19.98
N PHE A 12 3.66 -1.72 -19.14
CA PHE A 12 3.82 -1.85 -17.69
C PHE A 12 2.93 -2.95 -17.09
N GLY A 13 1.74 -3.18 -17.65
CA GLY A 13 0.87 -4.30 -17.30
C GLY A 13 1.54 -5.66 -17.53
N SER A 14 2.32 -5.81 -18.60
CA SER A 14 3.09 -7.04 -18.86
C SER A 14 4.26 -7.26 -17.89
N ILE A 15 4.82 -6.16 -17.34
CA ILE A 15 5.99 -6.20 -16.44
C ILE A 15 5.59 -6.41 -14.99
N ARG A 16 4.46 -5.84 -14.55
CA ARG A 16 4.00 -5.89 -13.16
C ARG A 16 3.98 -7.31 -12.54
N PRO A 17 3.57 -8.39 -13.25
CA PRO A 17 3.60 -9.75 -12.70
C PRO A 17 4.97 -10.22 -12.22
N TYR A 18 6.07 -9.75 -12.81
CA TYR A 18 7.43 -10.11 -12.37
C TYR A 18 7.75 -9.58 -10.96
N TYR A 19 7.06 -8.52 -10.51
CA TYR A 19 7.24 -7.90 -9.19
C TYR A 19 6.25 -8.39 -8.14
N LYS A 20 5.49 -9.46 -8.42
CA LYS A 20 4.46 -9.98 -7.50
C LYS A 20 5.00 -10.31 -6.09
N GLY A 21 6.28 -10.67 -5.96
CA GLY A 21 6.90 -10.94 -4.65
C GLY A 21 7.03 -9.71 -3.74
N VAL A 22 7.04 -8.50 -4.31
CA VAL A 22 7.16 -7.22 -3.58
C VAL A 22 5.90 -6.35 -3.68
N ASP A 23 4.98 -6.67 -4.61
CA ASP A 23 3.70 -5.97 -4.73
C ASP A 23 2.84 -6.26 -3.50
N LYS A 24 2.64 -5.23 -2.68
CA LYS A 24 1.73 -5.24 -1.54
C LYS A 24 0.67 -4.16 -1.66
N ALA A 25 0.38 -3.72 -2.89
CA ALA A 25 -0.74 -2.83 -3.13
C ALA A 25 -2.04 -3.53 -2.68
N GLU A 26 -2.87 -2.80 -1.95
CA GLU A 26 -4.22 -3.28 -1.65
C GLU A 26 -5.02 -3.34 -2.96
N ALA A 27 -5.81 -4.40 -3.12
CA ALA A 27 -6.58 -4.64 -4.33
C ALA A 27 -7.79 -3.70 -4.45
N TYR A 28 -8.13 -2.97 -3.39
CA TYR A 28 -9.31 -2.12 -3.29
C TYR A 28 -9.00 -0.81 -2.57
N PRO A 29 -9.75 0.26 -2.85
CA PRO A 29 -9.65 1.51 -2.09
C PRO A 29 -9.97 1.28 -0.61
N ASN A 30 -9.14 1.81 0.28
CA ASN A 30 -9.31 1.68 1.72
C ASN A 30 -9.78 2.99 2.34
N THR A 31 -11.00 2.97 2.89
CA THR A 31 -11.64 4.15 3.52
C THR A 31 -11.05 4.51 4.88
N GLU A 32 -10.26 3.63 5.48
CA GLU A 32 -9.58 3.92 6.75
C GLU A 32 -8.57 5.08 6.62
N VAL A 33 -8.16 5.42 5.39
CA VAL A 33 -7.31 6.58 5.10
C VAL A 33 -7.88 7.88 5.66
N TYR A 34 -9.21 8.02 5.74
CA TYR A 34 -9.86 9.20 6.33
C TYR A 34 -9.77 9.26 7.87
N GLN A 35 -9.36 8.17 8.51
CA GLN A 35 -9.20 8.11 9.96
C GLN A 35 -7.72 8.23 10.34
N HIS A 36 -6.86 7.41 9.73
CA HIS A 36 -5.44 7.37 10.10
C HIS A 36 -4.56 8.32 9.29
N GLU A 37 -5.06 8.90 8.19
CA GLU A 37 -4.39 9.91 7.35
C GLU A 37 -2.97 9.52 6.90
N MET A 38 -2.69 8.21 6.81
CA MET A 38 -1.36 7.73 6.42
C MET A 38 -1.18 7.95 4.91
N PRO A 39 -0.09 8.59 4.48
CA PRO A 39 0.29 8.67 3.07
C PRO A 39 0.37 7.28 2.45
N GLY A 40 -0.10 7.12 1.20
CA GLY A 40 -0.35 5.81 0.59
C GLY A 40 0.73 4.75 0.79
N GLY A 41 1.98 5.02 0.40
CA GLY A 41 3.09 4.06 0.57
C GLY A 41 3.54 3.85 2.01
N GLN A 42 3.21 4.77 2.92
CA GLN A 42 3.59 4.69 4.33
C GLN A 42 2.76 3.66 5.09
N TYR A 43 1.49 3.46 4.73
CA TYR A 43 0.62 2.45 5.33
C TYR A 43 1.22 1.05 5.18
N SER A 44 1.55 0.65 3.94
CA SER A 44 2.10 -0.68 3.65
C SER A 44 3.49 -0.86 4.25
N ASN A 45 4.33 0.19 4.24
CA ASN A 45 5.65 0.16 4.86
C ASN A 45 5.57 -0.02 6.39
N LEU A 46 4.74 0.78 7.07
CA LEU A 46 4.58 0.71 8.52
C LEU A 46 3.95 -0.63 8.96
N GLN A 47 3.04 -1.18 8.17
CA GLN A 47 2.48 -2.51 8.42
C GLN A 47 3.56 -3.61 8.34
N GLN A 48 4.50 -3.51 7.41
CA GLN A 48 5.64 -4.43 7.34
C GLN A 48 6.56 -4.29 8.54
N GLN A 49 6.87 -3.05 8.95
CA GLN A 49 7.70 -2.77 10.12
C GLN A 49 7.05 -3.35 11.39
N ALA A 50 5.75 -3.15 11.59
CA ALA A 50 4.99 -3.73 12.69
C ALA A 50 5.12 -5.26 12.74
N LYS A 51 5.02 -5.93 11.59
CA LYS A 51 5.24 -7.39 11.50
C LYS A 51 6.67 -7.79 11.88
N MET A 52 7.68 -7.05 11.44
CA MET A 52 9.09 -7.32 11.74
C MET A 52 9.41 -7.22 13.24
N VAL A 53 8.73 -6.32 13.96
CA VAL A 53 8.93 -6.12 15.40
C VAL A 53 7.95 -6.91 16.28
N GLY A 54 7.20 -7.86 15.70
CA GLY A 54 6.26 -8.71 16.43
C GLY A 54 4.95 -8.02 16.85
N LEU A 55 4.67 -6.82 16.32
CA LEU A 55 3.44 -6.06 16.58
C LEU A 55 2.39 -6.23 15.46
N GLY A 56 2.56 -7.20 14.57
CA GLY A 56 1.67 -7.43 13.42
C GLY A 56 0.21 -7.63 13.83
N ASP A 57 -0.04 -8.39 14.90
CA ASP A 57 -1.40 -8.67 15.40
C ASP A 57 -2.06 -7.44 16.06
N ARG A 58 -1.26 -6.41 16.38
CA ARG A 58 -1.71 -5.15 17.00
C ARG A 58 -1.79 -4.01 16.01
N TRP A 59 -1.91 -4.31 14.71
CA TRP A 59 -1.98 -3.28 13.66
C TRP A 59 -3.06 -2.22 13.90
N ASN A 60 -4.23 -2.62 14.42
CA ASN A 60 -5.32 -1.70 14.74
C ASN A 60 -4.96 -0.71 15.85
N ASP A 61 -4.12 -1.10 16.81
CA ASP A 61 -3.65 -0.19 17.85
C ASP A 61 -2.64 0.81 17.28
N ILE A 62 -1.76 0.36 16.37
CA ILE A 62 -0.76 1.22 15.70
C ILE A 62 -1.46 2.30 14.86
N LYS A 63 -2.52 1.96 14.13
CA LYS A 63 -3.33 2.94 13.38
C LYS A 63 -3.89 4.04 14.29
N LYS A 64 -4.37 3.67 15.49
CA LYS A 64 -4.91 4.63 16.47
C LYS A 64 -3.83 5.54 17.04
N VAL A 65 -2.67 4.98 17.39
CA VAL A 65 -1.52 5.77 17.88
C VAL A 65 -1.03 6.73 16.81
N TYR A 66 -0.95 6.29 15.54
CA TYR A 66 -0.52 7.14 14.45
C TYR A 66 -1.41 8.39 14.27
N HIS A 67 -2.71 8.28 14.48
CA HIS A 67 -3.64 9.41 14.44
C HIS A 67 -3.52 10.34 15.68
N GLN A 68 -3.02 9.84 16.80
CA GLN A 68 -2.88 10.61 18.04
C GLN A 68 -1.58 11.42 18.13
N VAL A 69 -0.60 11.10 17.28
CA VAL A 69 0.72 11.76 17.22
C VAL A 69 0.70 12.84 16.14
#